data_AF-A0A9P5ZGD9-F1
#
_entry.id   AF-A0A9P5ZGD9-F1
#
_cell.length_a   1.000
_cell.length_b   1.000
_cell.length_c   1.000
_cell.angle_alpha   90.00
_cell.angle_beta   90.00
_cell.angle_gamma   90.00
#
_symmetry.space_group_name_H-M   'P 1'
#
loop_
_entity.id
_entity.type
_entity.pdbx_description
1 polymer ?
#
loop_
_entity_poly.entity_id
_entity_poly.type
_entity_poly.pdbx_seq_one_letter_code
_entity_poly.pdbx_strand_id
1 'polypeptide(L)' 'MASGKNLFTHLDTMLCAAHLIPVFGMDMVPVELGHTYTLDIYQSFYLNKYNDHHACEILPV' A
#
# COMPACT_ATOMS: atom_id res chain seq x y z
N MET A 1 -15.05 -10.97 -17.97
CA MET A 1 -13.93 -11.42 -17.11
C MET A 1 -12.95 -10.26 -17.01
N ALA A 2 -13.10 -9.40 -15.99
CA ALA A 2 -12.19 -8.28 -15.81
C ALA A 2 -10.88 -8.81 -15.22
N SER A 3 -9.83 -8.90 -16.06
CA SER A 3 -8.46 -9.10 -15.59
C SER A 3 -8.12 -7.90 -14.73
N GLY A 4 -8.19 -8.05 -13.40
CA GLY A 4 -7.77 -7.00 -12.47
C GLY A 4 -6.32 -6.63 -12.76
N LYS A 5 -6.08 -5.39 -13.17
CA LYS A 5 -4.72 -4.87 -13.34
C LYS A 5 -4.10 -4.75 -11.94
N ASN A 6 -3.20 -5.66 -11.61
CA ASN A 6 -2.34 -5.51 -10.44
C ASN A 6 -1.26 -4.49 -10.80
N LEU A 7 -1.27 -3.35 -10.10
CA LEU A 7 -0.27 -2.29 -10.30
C LEU A 7 0.90 -2.56 -9.35
N PHE A 8 2.10 -2.71 -9.90
CA PHE A 8 3.36 -2.78 -9.15
C PHE A 8 4.09 -1.45 -9.31
N THR A 9 4.32 -0.74 -8.20
CA THR A 9 4.97 0.58 -8.18
C THR A 9 5.89 0.69 -6.96
N HIS A 10 6.95 1.48 -7.06
CA HIS A 10 7.87 1.71 -5.94
C HIS A 10 7.33 2.80 -5.03
N LEU A 11 7.49 2.65 -3.71
CA LEU A 11 6.98 3.63 -2.73
C LEU A 11 7.53 5.04 -3.00
N ASP A 12 8.80 5.16 -3.38
CA ASP A 12 9.44 6.46 -3.69
C ASP A 12 8.84 7.18 -4.90
N THR A 13 8.02 6.50 -5.71
CA THR A 13 7.33 7.12 -6.86
C THR A 13 5.95 7.66 -6.51
N MET A 14 5.52 7.52 -5.25
CA MET A 14 4.25 8.03 -4.76
C MET A 14 4.41 9.51 -4.35
N LEU A 15 3.72 10.41 -5.05
CA LEU A 15 3.80 11.86 -4.84
C LEU A 15 3.05 12.34 -3.58
N CYS A 16 2.30 11.46 -2.92
CA CYS A 16 1.35 11.79 -1.87
C CYS A 16 1.25 10.66 -0.85
N ALA A 17 0.89 11.01 0.39
CA ALA A 17 0.63 10.04 1.44
C ALA A 17 -0.58 9.18 1.06
N ALA A 18 -0.36 7.89 0.83
CA ALA A 18 -1.42 6.92 0.61
C ALA A 18 -1.60 6.05 1.86
N HIS A 19 -2.84 5.74 2.21
CA HIS A 19 -3.12 4.71 3.21
C HIS A 19 -2.80 3.34 2.61
N LEU A 20 -1.63 2.82 2.96
CA LEU A 20 -1.17 1.48 2.61
C LEU A 20 -1.68 0.48 3.64
N ILE A 21 -2.31 -0.59 3.16
CA ILE A 21 -2.78 -1.68 4.01
C ILE A 21 -1.88 -2.88 3.75
N PRO A 22 -1.11 -3.37 4.72
CA PRO A 22 -0.23 -4.52 4.52
C PRO A 22 -1.01 -5.76 4.09
N VAL A 23 -0.41 -6.59 3.23
CA VAL A 23 -0.95 -7.92 2.94
C VAL A 23 -0.60 -8.83 4.11
N PHE A 24 -1.59 -9.12 4.95
CA PHE A 24 -1.42 -10.01 6.09
C PHE A 24 -1.38 -11.48 5.65
N GLY A 25 -0.53 -12.27 6.33
CA GLY A 25 -0.50 -13.72 6.21
C GLY A 25 -1.54 -14.39 7.12
N MET A 26 -1.32 -15.67 7.41
CA MET A 26 -2.17 -16.43 8.35
C MET A 26 -1.79 -16.20 9.82
N ASP A 27 -0.64 -15.56 10.06
CA ASP A 27 -0.12 -15.29 11.39
C ASP A 27 -0.80 -14.06 12.01
N MET A 28 -0.91 -14.07 13.34
CA MET A 28 -1.44 -12.92 14.07
C MET A 28 -0.45 -11.76 14.05
N VAL A 29 -0.98 -10.55 13.84
CA VAL A 29 -0.19 -9.32 13.94
C VAL A 29 0.01 -8.98 15.42
N PRO A 30 1.25 -8.73 15.87
CA PRO A 30 1.52 -8.30 17.24
C PRO A 30 0.77 -7.00 17.56
N VAL A 31 0.20 -6.90 18.76
CA VAL A 31 -0.59 -5.72 19.18
C VAL A 31 0.31 -4.48 19.31
N GLU A 32 1.58 -4.67 19.65
CA GLU A 32 2.57 -3.61 19.80
C GLU A 32 3.16 -3.16 18.46
N LEU A 33 2.78 -3.79 17.34
CA LEU A 33 3.30 -3.43 16.04
C LEU A 33 2.77 -2.05 15.61
N GLY A 34 3.64 -1.04 15.73
CA GLY A 34 3.35 0.31 15.26
C GLY A 34 3.26 0.39 13.72
N HIS A 35 2.37 1.25 13.23
CA HIS A 35 2.15 1.47 11.79
C HIS A 35 3.43 1.90 11.04
N THR A 36 4.36 2.59 11.69
CA THR A 36 5.64 3.05 11.10
C THR A 36 6.57 1.89 10.74
N TYR A 37 6.48 0.76 11.44
CA TYR A 37 7.31 -0.41 11.18
C TYR A 37 6.74 -1.30 10.07
N THR A 38 5.50 -1.04 9.63
CA THR A 38 4.83 -1.92 8.66
C THR A 38 5.57 -1.93 7.33
N LEU A 39 6.10 -0.79 6.88
CA LEU A 39 6.88 -0.66 5.63
C LEU A 39 8.16 -1.53 5.61
N ASP A 40 8.77 -1.77 6.77
CA ASP A 40 9.97 -2.58 6.88
C ASP A 40 9.67 -4.08 6.97
N ILE A 41 8.48 -4.43 7.46
CA ILE A 41 8.11 -5.82 7.81
C ILE A 41 7.36 -6.52 6.69
N TYR A 42 6.49 -5.79 5.98
CA TYR A 42 5.65 -6.36 4.94
C TYR A 42 6.22 -6.12 3.55
N GLN A 43 6.22 -7.17 2.74
CA GLN A 43 6.75 -7.12 1.36
C GLN A 43 5.74 -6.57 0.34
N SER A 44 4.46 -6.51 0.71
CA SER A 44 3.40 -6.06 -0.19
C SER A 44 2.27 -5.38 0.57
N PHE A 45 1.64 -4.42 -0.11
CA PHE A 45 0.57 -3.60 0.42
C PHE A 45 -0.54 -3.47 -0.62
N TYR A 46 -1.78 -3.45 -0.15
CA TYR A 46 -2.91 -2.97 -0.93
C TYR A 46 -2.91 -1.45 -0.95
N LEU A 47 -3.00 -0.90 -2.16
CA LEU A 47 -3.17 0.53 -2.38
C LEU A 47 -4.65 0.85 -2.53
N ASN A 48 -5.22 1.61 -1.60
CA ASN A 48 -6.58 2.12 -1.76
C ASN A 48 -6.56 3.42 -2.58
N LYS A 49 -6.93 3.32 -3.87
CA LYS A 49 -7.04 4.44 -4.82
C LYS A 49 -8.09 5.51 -4.44
N TYR A 50 -8.91 5.27 -3.41
CA TYR A 50 -10.01 6.14 -3.00
C TYR A 50 -9.81 6.76 -1.61
N ASN A 51 -8.73 6.40 -0.89
CA ASN A 51 -8.63 6.77 0.52
C ASN A 51 -8.16 8.20 0.77
N ASP A 52 -7.90 8.97 -0.27
CA ASP A 52 -7.73 10.41 -0.12
C ASP A 52 -8.19 11.11 -1.41
N HIS A 53 -9.05 12.11 -1.26
CA HIS A 53 -9.44 12.95 -2.38
C HIS A 53 -8.27 13.80 -2.92
N HIS A 54 -7.11 13.75 -2.24
CA HIS A 54 -5.88 14.43 -2.60
C HIS A 54 -4.73 13.50 -3.06
N ALA A 55 -4.86 12.16 -2.99
CA ALA A 55 -3.68 11.27 -3.03
C ALA A 55 -3.58 10.32 -4.23
N CYS A 56 -3.91 10.73 -5.45
CA CYS A 56 -3.60 9.88 -6.60
C CYS A 56 -3.35 10.64 -7.90
N GLU A 57 -2.12 11.12 -8.08
CA GLU A 57 -1.48 11.21 -9.40
C GLU A 57 -0.31 10.24 -9.43
N ILE A 58 -0.41 9.18 -10.24
CA ILE A 58 0.72 8.34 -10.59
C ILE A 58 1.29 8.93 -11.87
N LEU A 59 2.53 9.41 -11.85
CA LEU A 59 3.20 9.85 -13.07
C LEU A 59 3.37 8.64 -14.00
N PRO A 60 2.90 8.70 -15.26
CA PRO A 60 3.24 7.68 -16.23
C PRO A 60 4.74 7.78 -16.52
N VAL A 61 5.44 6.65 -16.41
CA VAL A 61 6.78 6.44 -16.97
C VAL A 61 6.72 6.35 -18.49
#